data_AF-A0AAV0MAM8-F1
#
_entry.id   AF-A0AAV0MAM8-F1
#
_cell.length_a   1.000
_cell.length_b   1.000
_cell.length_c   1.000
_cell.angle_alpha   90.00
_cell.angle_beta   90.00
_cell.angle_gamma   90.00
#
_symmetry.space_group_name_H-M   'P 1'
#
loop_
_entity.id
_entity.type
_entity.pdbx_description
1 polymer ?
#
loop_
_entity_poly.entity_id
_entity_poly.type
_entity_poly.pdbx_seq_one_letter_code
_entity_poly.pdbx_strand_id
1 'polypeptide(L)'
;MELQSRLRNLKKEREKRVQDRTGRIARFVDDGDVGAAFVAAEQIVRDENAIRILELLYHSCEIVVANLTYIRRHSDCPREINKAVSTLAFAAPRCPDILELWILRQLFFERYGDVAAADAASLEGFRGSFVDSEVAERLESRHARVPYVSL
;
A
#
# COMPACT_ATOMS: atom_id res chain seq x y z
N MET A 1 0.53 -14.50 -10.06
CA MET A 1 0.84 -13.39 -11.00
C MET A 1 2.19 -12.75 -10.62
N GLU A 2 2.90 -12.18 -11.59
CA GLU A 2 4.20 -11.49 -11.39
C GLU A 2 4.15 -10.41 -10.28
N LEU A 3 3.10 -9.58 -10.27
CA LEU A 3 2.85 -8.58 -9.21
C LEU A 3 2.79 -9.19 -7.79
N GLN A 4 2.12 -10.33 -7.60
CA GLN A 4 2.04 -10.96 -6.28
C GLN A 4 3.42 -11.41 -5.77
N SER A 5 4.29 -11.86 -6.67
CA SER A 5 5.69 -12.19 -6.34
C SER A 5 6.46 -10.92 -5.97
N ARG A 6 6.31 -9.85 -6.76
CA ARG A 6 6.94 -8.54 -6.51
C ARG A 6 6.53 -7.96 -5.15
N LEU A 7 5.24 -7.93 -4.85
CA LEU A 7 4.70 -7.46 -3.57
C LEU A 7 5.24 -8.28 -2.39
N ARG A 8 5.28 -9.60 -2.53
CA ARG A 8 5.81 -10.50 -1.50
C ARG A 8 7.31 -10.25 -1.23
N ASN A 9 8.10 -10.04 -2.28
CA ASN A 9 9.53 -9.78 -2.14
C ASN A 9 9.78 -8.40 -1.51
N LEU A 10 9.08 -7.37 -1.96
CA LEU A 10 9.15 -6.03 -1.36
C LEU A 10 8.79 -6.04 0.14
N LYS A 11 7.77 -6.83 0.51
CA LYS A 11 7.39 -7.03 1.91
C LYS A 11 8.54 -7.64 2.71
N LYS A 12 9.10 -8.75 2.24
CA LYS A 12 10.23 -9.43 2.90
C LYS A 12 11.45 -8.52 3.07
N GLU A 13 11.75 -7.70 2.07
CA GLU A 13 12.83 -6.72 2.15
C GLU A 13 12.58 -5.68 3.24
N ARG A 14 11.34 -5.16 3.36
CA ARG A 14 10.96 -4.21 4.41
C ARG A 14 11.00 -4.88 5.79
N GLU A 15 10.51 -6.11 5.94
CA GLU A 15 10.55 -6.87 7.20
C GLU A 15 11.99 -7.06 7.69
N LYS A 16 12.90 -7.41 6.78
CA LYS A 16 14.33 -7.48 7.10
C LYS A 16 14.88 -6.14 7.57
N ARG A 17 14.53 -5.03 6.90
CA ARG A 17 14.94 -3.68 7.33
C ARG A 17 14.42 -3.31 8.71
N VAL A 18 13.19 -3.73 9.06
CA VAL A 18 12.63 -3.54 10.42
C VAL A 18 13.45 -4.32 11.44
N GLN A 19 13.73 -5.60 11.17
CA GLN A 19 14.54 -6.45 12.06
C GLN A 19 15.95 -5.86 12.28
N ASP A 20 16.62 -5.47 11.19
CA ASP A 20 17.97 -4.90 11.24
C ASP A 20 18.00 -3.59 12.06
N ARG A 21 17.00 -2.71 11.86
CA ARG A 21 16.92 -1.44 12.62
C ARG A 21 16.55 -1.64 14.08
N THR A 22 15.71 -2.62 14.39
CA THR A 22 15.39 -2.96 15.79
C THR A 22 16.66 -3.34 16.54
N GLY A 23 17.54 -4.14 15.93
CA GLY A 23 18.85 -4.46 16.49
C GLY A 23 19.76 -3.23 16.66
N ARG A 24 19.68 -2.25 15.75
CA ARG A 24 20.44 -0.99 15.86
C ARG A 24 19.93 -0.09 16.98
N ILE A 25 18.61 -0.01 17.19
CA ILE A 25 18.03 0.76 18.30
C ILE A 25 18.56 0.26 19.64
N ALA A 26 18.59 -1.06 19.86
CA ALA A 26 19.15 -1.63 21.09
C ALA A 26 20.58 -1.13 21.35
N ARG A 27 21.43 -1.16 20.32
CA ARG A 27 22.81 -0.63 20.42
C ARG A 27 22.87 0.86 20.70
N PHE A 28 22.07 1.68 20.01
CA PHE A 28 22.04 3.12 20.25
C PHE A 28 21.58 3.48 21.65
N VAL A 29 20.63 2.72 22.22
CA VAL A 29 20.20 2.89 23.60
C VAL A 29 21.31 2.52 24.58
N ASP A 30 22.01 1.40 24.35
CA ASP A 30 23.15 0.98 25.18
C ASP A 30 24.30 2.02 25.14
N ASP A 31 24.54 2.62 23.98
CA ASP A 31 25.55 3.67 23.77
C ASP A 31 25.10 5.06 24.27
N GLY A 32 23.85 5.22 24.71
CA GLY A 32 23.26 6.48 25.16
C GLY A 32 22.90 7.47 24.05
N ASP A 33 22.97 7.06 22.78
CA ASP A 33 22.59 7.88 21.62
C ASP A 33 21.08 7.81 21.35
N VAL A 34 20.32 8.52 22.20
CA VAL A 34 18.86 8.62 22.10
C VAL A 34 18.41 9.22 20.76
N GLY A 35 19.21 10.12 20.17
CA GLY A 35 18.90 10.74 18.89
C GLY A 35 18.90 9.73 17.74
N ALA A 36 19.96 8.92 17.63
CA ALA A 36 20.04 7.85 16.64
C ALA A 36 18.98 6.76 16.85
N ALA A 37 18.68 6.42 18.11
CA ALA A 37 17.60 5.50 18.45
C ALA A 37 16.23 6.01 17.97
N PHE A 38 15.93 7.30 18.19
CA PHE A 38 14.68 7.92 17.75
C PHE A 38 14.54 7.93 16.22
N VAL A 39 15.60 8.33 15.49
CA VAL A 39 15.60 8.31 14.02
C VAL A 39 15.39 6.90 13.48
N ALA A 40 16.05 5.90 14.07
CA ALA A 40 15.86 4.50 13.69
C ALA A 40 14.42 4.02 13.96
N ALA A 41 13.81 4.44 15.08
CA ALA A 41 12.42 4.13 15.41
C ALA A 41 11.44 4.74 14.40
N GLU A 42 11.63 6.00 13.99
CA GLU A 42 10.78 6.59 12.93
C GLU A 42 10.93 5.85 11.60
N GLN A 43 12.12 5.33 11.28
CA GLN A 43 12.30 4.53 10.07
C GLN A 43 11.60 3.18 10.16
N ILE A 44 11.54 2.56 11.34
CA ILE A 44 10.76 1.33 11.58
C ILE A 44 9.28 1.62 11.32
N VAL A 45 8.72 2.68 11.92
CA VAL A 45 7.31 3.04 11.72
C VAL A 45 6.97 3.24 10.24
N ARG A 46 7.86 3.90 9.48
CA ARG A 46 7.68 4.07 8.02
C ARG A 46 7.71 2.73 7.28
N ASP A 47 8.61 1.82 7.64
CA ASP A 47 8.71 0.51 7.00
C ASP A 47 7.56 -0.42 7.38
N GLU A 48 7.06 -0.37 8.62
CA GLU A 48 5.85 -1.09 9.05
C GLU A 48 4.60 -0.60 8.32
N ASN A 49 4.46 0.71 8.14
CA ASN A 49 3.39 1.27 7.32
C ASN A 49 3.46 0.77 5.87
N ALA A 50 4.67 0.75 5.29
CA ALA A 50 4.88 0.22 3.94
C ALA A 50 4.58 -1.28 3.84
N ILE A 51 4.96 -2.08 4.84
CA ILE A 51 4.60 -3.51 4.92
C ILE A 51 3.09 -3.66 4.90
N ARG A 52 2.37 -2.87 5.71
CA ARG A 52 0.92 -2.95 5.79
C ARG A 52 0.23 -2.61 4.48
N ILE A 53 0.69 -1.56 3.79
CA ILE A 53 0.21 -1.23 2.44
C ILE A 53 0.44 -2.40 1.48
N LEU A 54 1.64 -2.99 1.47
CA LEU A 54 1.96 -4.12 0.59
C LEU A 54 1.06 -5.34 0.84
N GLU A 55 0.71 -5.62 2.10
CA GLU A 55 -0.24 -6.68 2.46
C GLU A 55 -1.65 -6.42 1.92
N LEU A 56 -2.15 -5.20 2.09
CA LEU A 56 -3.48 -4.81 1.61
C LEU A 56 -3.57 -4.85 0.08
N LEU A 57 -2.51 -4.44 -0.61
CA LEU A 57 -2.40 -4.56 -2.07
C LEU A 57 -2.33 -6.03 -2.50
N TYR A 58 -1.59 -6.86 -1.78
CA TYR A 58 -1.51 -8.29 -2.05
C TYR A 58 -2.89 -8.95 -1.91
N HIS A 59 -3.62 -8.66 -0.82
CA HIS A 59 -4.97 -9.16 -0.61
C HIS A 59 -5.95 -8.69 -1.70
N SER A 60 -5.87 -7.42 -2.10
CA SER A 60 -6.66 -6.89 -3.22
C SER A 60 -6.38 -7.64 -4.53
N CYS A 61 -5.12 -8.01 -4.78
CA CYS A 61 -4.77 -8.84 -5.93
C CYS A 61 -5.39 -10.25 -5.85
N GLU A 62 -5.48 -10.85 -4.67
CA GLU A 62 -6.11 -12.17 -4.48
C GLU A 62 -7.60 -12.12 -4.84
N ILE A 63 -8.31 -11.07 -4.43
CA ILE A 63 -9.72 -10.87 -4.79
C ILE A 63 -9.88 -10.75 -6.31
N VAL A 64 -9.05 -9.95 -6.97
CA VAL A 64 -9.09 -9.81 -8.43
C VAL A 64 -8.84 -11.16 -9.11
N VAL A 65 -7.80 -11.89 -8.69
CA VAL A 65 -7.43 -13.19 -9.25
C VAL A 65 -8.55 -14.21 -9.10
N ALA A 66 -9.14 -14.30 -7.90
CA ALA A 66 -10.24 -15.20 -7.60
C ALA A 66 -11.48 -14.92 -8.48
N ASN A 67 -11.67 -13.66 -8.86
CA ASN A 67 -12.83 -13.21 -9.64
C ASN A 67 -12.54 -12.98 -11.13
N LEU A 68 -11.36 -13.38 -11.65
CA LEU A 68 -10.97 -13.12 -13.05
C LEU A 68 -11.97 -13.62 -14.09
N THR A 69 -12.53 -14.82 -13.89
CA THR A 69 -13.53 -15.37 -14.83
C THR A 69 -14.80 -14.53 -14.85
N TYR A 70 -15.23 -14.00 -13.70
CA TYR A 70 -16.37 -13.09 -13.61
C TYR A 70 -16.06 -11.76 -14.31
N ILE A 71 -14.94 -11.12 -13.93
CA ILE A 71 -14.46 -9.85 -14.47
C ILE A 71 -14.38 -9.88 -16.00
N ARG A 72 -13.98 -11.02 -16.59
CA ARG A 72 -13.90 -11.18 -18.06
C ARG A 72 -15.26 -11.27 -18.74
N ARG A 73 -16.25 -11.87 -18.10
CA ARG A 73 -17.57 -12.18 -18.69
C ARG A 73 -18.61 -11.09 -18.44
N HIS A 74 -18.45 -10.33 -17.37
CA HIS A 74 -19.44 -9.38 -16.88
C HIS A 74 -18.89 -7.95 -16.95
N SER A 75 -19.75 -7.00 -17.29
CA SER A 75 -19.43 -5.57 -17.35
C SER A 75 -19.79 -4.83 -16.07
N ASP A 76 -20.63 -5.42 -15.22
CA ASP A 76 -20.91 -4.93 -13.88
C ASP A 76 -19.74 -5.25 -12.92
N CYS A 77 -19.55 -4.38 -11.93
CA CYS A 77 -18.47 -4.50 -10.96
C CYS A 77 -19.07 -4.65 -9.54
N PRO A 78 -19.30 -5.90 -9.09
CA PRO A 78 -19.75 -6.20 -7.74
C PRO A 78 -18.89 -5.50 -6.69
N ARG A 79 -19.49 -5.14 -5.56
CA ARG A 79 -18.88 -4.32 -4.50
C ARG A 79 -17.47 -4.77 -4.10
N GLU A 80 -17.26 -6.06 -3.91
CA GLU A 80 -15.97 -6.62 -3.47
C GLU A 80 -14.89 -6.50 -4.54
N ILE A 81 -15.24 -6.76 -5.81
CA ILE A 81 -14.36 -6.58 -6.96
C ILE A 81 -14.05 -5.10 -7.16
N ASN A 82 -15.06 -4.23 -7.04
CA ASN A 82 -14.92 -2.79 -7.17
C ASN A 82 -13.97 -2.25 -6.09
N LYS A 83 -14.14 -2.67 -4.83
CA LYS A 83 -13.22 -2.35 -3.74
C LYS A 83 -11.77 -2.70 -4.08
N ALA A 84 -11.52 -3.93 -4.52
CA ALA A 84 -10.17 -4.38 -4.83
C ALA A 84 -9.57 -3.62 -6.03
N VAL A 85 -10.34 -3.44 -7.11
CA VAL A 85 -9.93 -2.71 -8.32
C VAL A 85 -9.62 -1.25 -8.01
N SER A 86 -10.52 -0.54 -7.33
CA SER A 86 -10.32 0.85 -6.94
C SER A 86 -9.12 1.01 -6.02
N THR A 87 -8.90 0.08 -5.09
CA THR A 87 -7.74 0.12 -4.17
C THR A 87 -6.42 0.01 -4.94
N LEU A 88 -6.33 -0.93 -5.89
CA LEU A 88 -5.13 -1.10 -6.73
C LEU A 88 -4.89 0.11 -7.65
N ALA A 89 -5.95 0.64 -8.26
CA ALA A 89 -5.88 1.84 -9.10
C ALA A 89 -5.45 3.08 -8.31
N PHE A 90 -5.96 3.25 -7.09
CA PHE A 90 -5.59 4.34 -6.19
C PHE A 90 -4.12 4.30 -5.76
N ALA A 91 -3.59 3.10 -5.52
CA ALA A 91 -2.21 2.89 -5.11
C ALA A 91 -1.20 3.09 -6.25
N ALA A 92 -1.57 2.79 -7.50
CA ALA A 92 -0.66 2.87 -8.65
C ALA A 92 0.15 4.20 -8.76
N PRO A 93 -0.46 5.40 -8.74
CA PRO A 93 0.31 6.65 -8.80
C PRO A 93 1.13 6.94 -7.53
N ARG A 94 0.83 6.25 -6.42
CA ARG A 94 1.48 6.45 -5.11
C ARG A 94 2.60 5.43 -4.87
N CYS A 95 2.70 4.39 -5.70
CA CYS A 95 3.72 3.36 -5.66
C CYS A 95 4.45 3.27 -7.01
N PRO A 96 5.26 4.28 -7.38
CA PRO A 96 5.92 4.34 -8.69
C PRO A 96 6.91 3.18 -8.95
N ASP A 97 7.44 2.58 -7.89
CA ASP A 97 8.39 1.45 -7.96
C ASP A 97 7.73 0.10 -8.32
N ILE A 98 6.41 0.08 -8.50
CA ILE A 98 5.61 -1.11 -8.80
C ILE A 98 4.84 -0.88 -10.11
N LEU A 99 5.54 -1.04 -11.24
CA LEU A 99 5.00 -0.78 -12.57
C LEU A 99 3.81 -1.68 -12.92
N GLU A 100 3.71 -2.86 -12.33
CA GLU A 100 2.61 -3.78 -12.55
C GLU A 100 1.27 -3.21 -12.01
N LEU A 101 1.30 -2.34 -11.00
CA LEU A 101 0.10 -1.62 -10.54
C LEU A 101 -0.38 -0.59 -11.58
N TRP A 102 0.56 0.07 -12.26
CA TRP A 102 0.23 0.98 -13.35
C TRP A 102 -0.44 0.25 -14.52
N ILE A 103 0.08 -0.92 -14.89
CA ILE A 103 -0.51 -1.76 -15.94
C ILE A 103 -1.93 -2.19 -15.55
N LEU A 104 -2.12 -2.67 -14.31
CA LEU A 104 -3.45 -3.06 -13.81
C LEU A 104 -4.43 -1.88 -13.83
N ARG A 105 -4.00 -0.69 -13.42
CA ARG A 105 -4.83 0.51 -13.47
C ARG A 105 -5.33 0.81 -14.89
N GLN A 106 -4.47 0.69 -15.91
CA GLN A 106 -4.89 0.88 -17.30
C GLN A 106 -5.90 -0.18 -17.74
N LEU A 107 -5.65 -1.45 -17.43
CA LEU A 107 -6.57 -2.54 -17.77
C LEU A 107 -7.95 -2.38 -17.12
N PHE A 108 -7.99 -1.92 -15.86
CA PHE A 108 -9.26 -1.65 -15.18
C PHE A 108 -9.98 -0.43 -15.75
N PHE A 109 -9.24 0.59 -16.18
CA PHE A 109 -9.80 1.74 -16.86
C PHE A 109 -10.41 1.37 -18.21
N GLU A 110 -9.71 0.57 -19.02
CA GLU A 110 -10.26 0.04 -20.28
C GLU A 110 -11.52 -0.81 -20.07
N ARG A 111 -11.57 -1.57 -18.95
CA ARG A 111 -12.68 -2.48 -18.66
C ARG A 111 -13.92 -1.79 -18.11
N TYR A 112 -13.75 -0.90 -17.14
CA TYR A 112 -14.85 -0.31 -16.36
C TYR A 112 -14.99 1.20 -16.59
N GLY A 113 -14.18 1.81 -17.45
CA GLY A 113 -14.19 3.24 -17.72
C GLY A 113 -13.70 4.07 -16.54
N ASP A 114 -14.21 5.30 -16.44
CA ASP A 114 -13.73 6.33 -15.52
C ASP A 114 -13.96 6.04 -14.03
N VAL A 115 -14.61 4.91 -13.71
CA VAL A 115 -14.69 4.34 -12.36
C VAL A 115 -13.30 4.05 -11.78
N ALA A 116 -12.27 3.88 -12.64
CA ALA A 116 -10.89 3.64 -12.24
C ALA A 116 -9.92 4.81 -12.51
N ALA A 117 -10.29 5.85 -13.26
CA ALA A 117 -9.36 6.93 -13.66
C ALA A 117 -9.72 8.34 -13.21
N ALA A 118 -10.98 8.71 -13.00
CA ALA A 118 -11.38 10.08 -12.64
C ALA A 118 -10.77 10.55 -11.31
N ASP A 119 -10.51 9.59 -10.43
CA ASP A 119 -10.30 9.86 -9.01
C ASP A 119 -8.83 9.74 -8.56
N ALA A 120 -7.90 9.21 -9.35
CA ALA A 120 -6.57 8.90 -8.80
C ALA A 120 -5.74 10.14 -8.36
N ALA A 121 -6.12 11.36 -8.78
CA ALA A 121 -5.42 12.61 -8.49
C ALA A 121 -6.12 13.55 -7.48
N SER A 122 -7.44 13.51 -7.30
CA SER A 122 -8.17 14.48 -6.47
C SER A 122 -9.29 13.83 -5.67
N LEU A 123 -9.22 13.93 -4.34
CA LEU A 123 -10.20 13.44 -3.36
C LEU A 123 -11.64 14.00 -3.53
N GLU A 124 -11.84 15.03 -4.37
CA GLU A 124 -13.13 15.72 -4.48
C GLU A 124 -14.19 14.96 -5.32
N GLY A 125 -13.79 13.96 -6.12
CA GLY A 125 -14.72 13.04 -6.80
C GLY A 125 -15.19 11.85 -5.93
N PHE A 126 -14.56 11.62 -4.76
CA PHE A 126 -14.62 10.35 -4.01
C PHE A 126 -15.79 10.18 -3.04
N ARG A 127 -16.89 10.95 -3.15
CA ARG A 127 -18.10 10.67 -2.34
C ARG A 127 -18.83 9.43 -2.90
N GLY A 128 -18.27 8.25 -2.63
CA GLY A 128 -18.81 6.94 -3.04
C GLY A 128 -17.78 5.80 -3.16
N SER A 129 -16.50 6.06 -2.88
CA SER A 129 -15.41 5.12 -3.12
C SER A 129 -15.46 3.84 -2.29
N PHE A 130 -15.28 2.69 -2.96
CA PHE A 130 -15.08 1.39 -2.32
C PHE A 130 -13.62 1.12 -1.94
N VAL A 131 -12.70 2.07 -2.12
CA VAL A 131 -11.27 1.90 -1.75
C VAL A 131 -11.17 1.48 -0.29
N ASP A 132 -10.23 0.59 -0.01
CA ASP A 132 -9.93 0.23 1.37
C ASP A 132 -9.48 1.45 2.17
N SER A 133 -10.27 1.83 3.18
CA SER A 133 -10.05 3.01 4.01
C SER A 133 -8.68 2.97 4.68
N GLU A 134 -8.21 1.77 5.03
CA GLU A 134 -6.91 1.57 5.65
C GLU A 134 -5.76 1.88 4.68
N VAL A 135 -5.92 1.53 3.40
CA VAL A 135 -4.95 1.85 2.34
C VAL A 135 -4.92 3.35 2.07
N ALA A 136 -6.08 3.99 1.98
CA ALA A 136 -6.18 5.43 1.72
C ALA A 136 -5.47 6.24 2.81
N GLU A 137 -5.82 5.99 4.08
CA GLU A 137 -5.23 6.68 5.24
C GLU A 137 -3.71 6.51 5.29
N ARG A 138 -3.21 5.29 5.06
CA ARG A 138 -1.79 4.95 5.18
C ARG A 138 -0.93 5.51 4.05
N LEU A 139 -1.47 5.56 2.83
CA LEU A 139 -0.79 6.17 1.69
C LEU A 139 -0.76 7.70 1.77
N GLU A 140 -1.75 8.30 2.43
CA GLU A 140 -1.81 9.74 2.69
C GLU A 140 -0.95 10.17 3.87
N SER A 141 -0.77 9.28 4.85
CA SER A 141 0.12 9.45 6.01
C SER A 141 1.59 9.34 5.60
N ARG A 142 2.07 10.25 4.74
CA ARG A 142 3.45 10.35 4.24
C ARG A 142 4.51 10.52 5.34
N HIS A 143 4.09 10.87 6.56
CA HIS A 143 4.97 11.15 7.69
C HIS A 143 4.48 10.46 8.97
N ALA A 144 4.33 9.13 8.96
CA ALA A 144 4.20 8.41 10.22
C ALA A 144 5.47 8.67 11.06
N ARG A 145 5.33 9.42 12.16
CA ARG A 145 6.41 9.79 13.09
C ARG A 145 6.13 9.14 14.43
N VAL A 146 7.21 8.83 15.16
CA VAL A 146 7.08 8.50 16.57
C VAL A 146 6.67 9.78 17.30
N PRO A 147 5.58 9.81 18.08
CA PRO A 147 5.25 11.00 18.86
C PRO A 147 6.41 11.29 19.81
N TYR A 148 6.85 12.56 19.83
CA TYR A 148 7.85 13.02 20.78
C TYR A 148 7.25 12.90 22.18
N VAL A 149 7.72 11.94 22.98
CA VAL A 149 7.41 11.89 24.41
C VAL A 149 8.54 12.64 25.09
N SER A 150 8.28 13.85 25.58
CA SER A 150 9.18 14.53 26.49
C SER A 150 9.35 13.66 27.72
N LEU A 151 10.52 13.02 27.86
CA LEU A 151 10.95 12.34 29.08
C LEU A 151 11.18 13.35 30.20
#